data_AF-A0A455U9Z6-F1
#
_entry.id   AF-A0A455U9Z6-F1
#
_cell.length_a   1.000
_cell.length_b   1.000
_cell.length_c   1.000
_cell.angle_alpha   90.00
_cell.angle_beta   90.00
_cell.angle_gamma   90.00
#
_symmetry.space_group_name_H-M   'P 1'
#
loop_
_entity.id
_entity.type
_entity.pdbx_description
1 polymer ?
#
loop_
_entity_poly.entity_id
_entity_poly.type
_entity_poly.pdbx_seq_one_letter_code
_entity_poly.pdbx_strand_id
1 'polypeptide(L)'
;MLVMHLPQTPWLKAVETQREAPAAIPDWLADVPNGRLRLAEIAMGPRRFGPLTAYWKTDDERFSLTPVGLTLGQLSARGELHWEGDAASSHTWADISIQGGDIGTALERLDQPVAMRSRSTDVVASLDWPGHPGNWR
;
A
#
# COMPACT_ATOMS: atom_id res chain seq x y z
N MET A 1 54.87 -27.05 -11.09
CA MET A 1 53.55 -27.62 -10.71
C MET A 1 52.68 -26.44 -10.28
N LEU A 2 51.71 -26.05 -11.09
CA LEU A 2 50.88 -24.86 -10.89
C LEU A 2 49.62 -25.30 -10.12
N VAL A 3 49.43 -24.86 -8.88
CA VAL A 3 48.18 -25.09 -8.14
C VAL A 3 47.31 -23.84 -8.34
N MET A 4 46.24 -24.01 -9.11
CA MET A 4 45.21 -23.00 -9.30
C MET A 4 44.48 -22.74 -7.98
N HIS A 5 44.52 -21.50 -7.51
CA HIS A 5 43.57 -20.99 -6.51
C HIS A 5 42.22 -20.80 -7.21
N LEU A 6 41.21 -21.57 -6.81
CA LEU A 6 39.82 -21.26 -7.16
C LEU A 6 39.36 -20.11 -6.24
N PRO A 7 38.89 -18.96 -6.78
CA PRO A 7 38.35 -17.91 -5.95
C PRO A 7 37.01 -18.35 -5.36
N GLN A 8 36.88 -18.28 -4.04
CA GLN A 8 35.61 -18.50 -3.36
C GLN A 8 34.65 -17.36 -3.71
N THR A 9 33.54 -17.70 -4.36
CA THR A 9 32.56 -16.73 -4.84
C THR A 9 31.79 -16.08 -3.68
N PRO A 10 31.69 -14.74 -3.60
CA PRO A 10 31.13 -14.02 -2.46
C PRO A 10 29.59 -13.88 -2.47
N TRP A 11 28.87 -14.57 -3.35
CA TRP A 11 27.42 -14.42 -3.50
C TRP A 11 26.57 -15.28 -2.54
N LEU A 12 27.19 -16.04 -1.63
CA LEU A 12 26.53 -16.82 -0.58
C LEU A 12 26.44 -16.07 0.77
N LYS A 13 26.53 -14.74 0.78
CA LYS A 13 26.05 -14.00 1.95
C LYS A 13 24.53 -14.13 1.98
N ALA A 14 24.03 -14.90 2.95
CA ALA A 14 22.63 -14.83 3.33
C ALA A 14 22.27 -13.35 3.46
N VAL A 15 21.26 -12.92 2.69
CA VAL A 15 20.65 -11.62 2.94
C VAL A 15 19.95 -11.81 4.27
N GLU A 16 20.59 -11.34 5.35
CA GLU A 16 19.89 -11.09 6.61
C GLU A 16 18.81 -10.07 6.27
N THR A 17 17.60 -10.57 5.99
CA THR A 17 16.40 -9.75 5.96
C THR A 17 16.15 -9.40 7.42
N GLN A 18 16.74 -8.27 7.84
CA GLN A 18 16.41 -7.68 9.12
C GLN A 18 14.93 -7.27 9.03
N ARG A 19 14.05 -8.20 9.43
CA ARG A 19 12.61 -7.98 9.45
C ARG A 19 12.37 -6.96 10.56
N GLU A 20 11.93 -5.76 10.19
CA GLU A 20 11.51 -4.78 11.18
C GLU A 20 10.46 -5.43 12.08
N ALA A 21 10.61 -5.24 13.39
CA ALA A 21 9.66 -5.76 14.36
C ALA A 21 8.26 -5.21 14.03
N PRO A 22 7.19 -6.02 14.13
CA PRO A 22 5.83 -5.54 13.91
C PRO A 22 5.55 -4.33 14.80
N ALA A 23 5.03 -3.25 14.23
CA ALA A 23 4.68 -2.05 15.00
C ALA A 23 3.25 -2.17 15.53
N ALA A 24 3.02 -1.83 16.81
CA ALA A 24 1.67 -1.64 17.33
C ALA A 24 0.98 -0.45 16.66
N ILE A 25 -0.34 -0.40 16.76
CA ILE A 25 -1.11 0.82 16.46
C ILE A 25 -0.61 1.92 17.41
N PRO A 26 -0.13 3.05 16.89
CA PRO A 26 0.39 4.11 17.73
C PRO A 26 -0.78 4.83 18.43
N ASP A 27 -0.56 5.25 19.67
CA ASP A 27 -1.57 5.91 20.51
C ASP A 27 -2.28 7.07 19.79
N TRP A 28 -1.54 7.89 19.02
CA TRP A 28 -2.13 9.00 18.28
C TRP A 28 -3.16 8.57 17.25
N LEU A 29 -3.03 7.35 16.70
CA LEU A 29 -3.98 6.80 15.73
C LEU A 29 -5.18 6.20 16.46
N ALA A 30 -4.97 5.51 17.58
CA ALA A 30 -6.05 4.99 18.44
C ALA A 30 -6.96 6.11 18.97
N ASP A 31 -6.40 7.30 19.19
CA ASP A 31 -7.14 8.50 19.61
C ASP A 31 -7.92 9.20 18.47
N VAL A 32 -7.72 8.81 17.20
CA VAL A 32 -8.44 9.44 16.09
C VAL A 32 -9.92 9.05 16.15
N PRO A 33 -10.87 10.00 16.18
CA PRO A 33 -12.29 9.66 16.18
C PRO A 33 -12.67 8.88 14.92
N ASN A 34 -13.48 7.83 15.09
CA ASN A 34 -14.13 7.14 13.98
C ASN A 34 -14.75 8.14 13.02
N GLY A 35 -14.47 8.01 11.74
CA GLY A 35 -14.73 9.10 10.81
C GLY A 35 -15.01 8.68 9.38
N ARG A 36 -15.41 9.69 8.62
CA ARG A 36 -15.71 9.57 7.21
C ARG A 36 -15.20 10.81 6.51
N LEU A 37 -14.51 10.60 5.40
CA LEU A 37 -14.03 11.63 4.50
C LEU A 37 -14.61 11.39 3.11
N ARG A 38 -15.21 12.41 2.52
CA ARG A 38 -15.64 12.40 1.13
C ARG A 38 -15.19 13.68 0.46
N LEU A 39 -14.22 13.55 -0.42
CA LEU A 39 -13.66 14.64 -1.20
C LEU A 39 -14.05 14.45 -2.66
N ALA A 40 -14.63 15.49 -3.26
CA ALA A 40 -14.88 15.50 -4.70
C ALA A 40 -13.55 15.58 -5.48
N GLU A 41 -12.60 16.36 -4.97
CA GLU A 41 -11.28 16.56 -5.55
C GLU A 41 -10.26 16.89 -4.45
N ILE A 42 -9.01 16.49 -4.67
CA ILE A 42 -7.84 16.85 -3.87
C ILE A 42 -6.88 17.58 -4.81
N ALA A 43 -6.57 18.84 -4.50
CA ALA A 43 -5.58 19.62 -5.25
C ALA A 43 -4.21 19.55 -4.56
N MET A 44 -3.18 19.15 -5.30
CA MET A 44 -1.80 19.09 -4.84
C MET A 44 -0.88 19.73 -5.88
N GLY A 45 -0.62 21.03 -5.70
CA GLY A 45 0.02 21.84 -6.74
C GLY A 45 -0.84 21.86 -8.01
N PRO A 46 -0.28 21.58 -9.20
CA PRO A 46 -1.06 21.52 -10.44
C PRO A 46 -1.88 20.23 -10.58
N ARG A 47 -1.67 19.23 -9.71
CA ARG A 47 -2.31 17.92 -9.80
C ARG A 47 -3.64 17.91 -9.06
N ARG A 48 -4.58 17.16 -9.63
CA ARG A 48 -5.91 16.93 -9.09
C ARG A 48 -6.17 15.44 -9.02
N PHE A 49 -6.61 14.99 -7.86
CA PHE A 49 -6.94 13.61 -7.56
C PHE A 49 -8.37 13.48 -7.10
N GLY A 50 -8.96 12.31 -7.28
CA GLY A 50 -10.25 11.98 -6.73
C GLY A 50 -11.35 11.85 -7.78
N PRO A 51 -12.59 11.61 -7.31
CA PRO A 51 -13.03 11.66 -5.90
C PRO A 51 -12.34 10.65 -4.97
N LEU A 52 -12.18 11.03 -3.69
CA LEU A 52 -11.71 10.16 -2.60
C LEU A 52 -12.86 9.96 -1.61
N THR A 53 -13.09 8.71 -1.23
CA THR A 53 -13.97 8.34 -0.13
C THR A 53 -13.21 7.42 0.81
N ALA A 54 -13.24 7.72 2.10
CA ALA A 54 -12.62 6.93 3.14
C ALA A 54 -13.51 6.89 4.37
N TYR A 55 -13.61 5.73 4.97
CA TYR A 55 -14.29 5.51 6.24
C TYR A 55 -13.29 4.80 7.12
N TRP A 56 -13.05 5.32 8.31
CA TRP A 56 -12.15 4.66 9.23
C TRP A 56 -12.81 4.41 10.57
N LYS A 57 -12.37 3.30 11.18
CA LYS A 57 -12.57 3.04 12.59
C LYS A 57 -11.23 2.73 13.22
N THR A 58 -11.07 3.14 14.46
CA THR A 58 -9.86 2.85 15.20
C THR A 58 -10.19 2.63 16.67
N ASP A 59 -9.45 1.72 17.28
CA ASP A 59 -9.31 1.51 18.71
C ASP A 59 -7.86 1.10 19.00
N ASP A 60 -7.57 0.70 20.25
CA ASP A 60 -6.21 0.34 20.69
C ASP A 60 -5.65 -0.90 19.99
N GLU A 61 -6.51 -1.76 19.42
CA GLU A 61 -6.12 -3.06 18.86
C GLU A 61 -6.34 -3.15 17.35
N ARG A 62 -7.15 -2.25 16.76
CA ARG A 62 -7.56 -2.29 15.35
C ARG A 62 -7.71 -0.92 14.73
N PHE A 63 -7.15 -0.76 13.54
CA PHE A 63 -7.47 0.29 12.58
C PHE A 63 -8.08 -0.35 11.34
N SER A 64 -9.23 0.16 10.88
CA SER A 64 -9.83 -0.25 9.61
C SER A 64 -10.13 0.93 8.72
N LEU A 65 -9.98 0.73 7.41
CA LEU A 65 -10.30 1.68 6.36
C LEU A 65 -11.33 1.02 5.41
N THR A 66 -12.59 1.02 5.81
CA THR A 66 -13.63 0.18 5.21
C THR A 66 -14.96 0.93 5.06
N PRO A 67 -15.43 1.25 3.83
CA PRO A 67 -14.72 1.12 2.56
C PRO A 67 -13.74 2.28 2.30
N VAL A 68 -12.78 2.06 1.39
CA VAL A 68 -12.01 3.12 0.73
C VAL A 68 -12.21 3.09 -0.78
N GLY A 69 -12.23 4.27 -1.40
CA GLY A 69 -12.29 4.39 -2.85
C GLY A 69 -11.63 5.66 -3.36
N LEU A 70 -10.92 5.56 -4.48
CA LEU A 70 -10.21 6.66 -5.11
C LEU A 70 -10.31 6.54 -6.63
N THR A 71 -10.60 7.65 -7.31
CA THR A 71 -10.49 7.75 -8.77
C THR A 71 -9.25 8.54 -9.17
N LEU A 72 -8.47 7.99 -10.11
CA LEU A 72 -7.27 8.59 -10.69
C LEU A 72 -7.30 8.41 -12.21
N GLY A 73 -7.41 9.52 -12.96
CA GLY A 73 -7.54 9.45 -14.41
C GLY A 73 -8.80 8.69 -14.81
N GLN A 74 -8.62 7.61 -15.57
CA GLN A 74 -9.71 6.72 -15.98
C GLN A 74 -9.88 5.49 -15.09
N LEU A 75 -9.11 5.38 -13.99
CA LEU A 75 -9.16 4.25 -13.07
C LEU A 75 -9.88 4.61 -11.78
N SER A 76 -10.64 3.66 -11.25
CA SER A 76 -11.19 3.70 -9.91
C SER A 76 -10.69 2.51 -9.10
N ALA A 77 -10.02 2.80 -8.00
CA ALA A 77 -9.65 1.83 -6.98
C ALA A 77 -10.73 1.79 -5.89
N ARG A 78 -11.06 0.60 -5.41
CA ARG A 78 -11.94 0.36 -4.26
C ARG A 78 -11.37 -0.77 -3.43
N GLY A 79 -11.58 -0.71 -2.13
CA GLY A 79 -11.11 -1.77 -1.27
C GLY A 79 -11.34 -1.52 0.19
N GLU A 80 -10.60 -2.29 0.97
CA GLU A 80 -10.52 -2.20 2.41
C GLU A 80 -9.11 -2.50 2.89
N LEU A 81 -8.78 -1.95 4.04
CA LEU A 81 -7.52 -2.22 4.72
C LEU A 81 -7.80 -2.37 6.20
N HIS A 82 -7.18 -3.36 6.82
CA HIS A 82 -7.28 -3.63 8.23
C HIS A 82 -5.87 -3.82 8.79
N TRP A 83 -5.59 -3.16 9.89
CA TRP A 83 -4.38 -3.33 10.69
C TRP A 83 -4.81 -3.70 12.10
N GLU A 84 -4.35 -4.86 12.57
CA GLU A 84 -4.80 -5.46 13.82
C GLU A 84 -3.61 -5.99 14.63
N GLY A 85 -3.74 -5.99 15.96
CA GLY A 85 -2.78 -6.58 16.89
C GLY A 85 -1.82 -5.57 17.51
N ASP A 86 -0.78 -6.09 18.16
CA ASP A 86 0.14 -5.31 19.00
C ASP A 86 1.58 -5.29 18.45
N ALA A 87 2.53 -4.78 19.25
CA ALA A 87 3.94 -4.72 18.87
C ALA A 87 4.61 -6.10 18.71
N ALA A 88 3.97 -7.19 19.15
CA ALA A 88 4.49 -8.55 19.00
C ALA A 88 3.87 -9.27 17.79
N SER A 89 2.61 -8.97 17.48
CA SER A 89 1.78 -9.81 16.61
C SER A 89 1.00 -9.04 15.54
N SER A 90 1.25 -7.74 15.38
CA SER A 90 0.48 -6.95 14.42
C SER A 90 0.59 -7.46 12.99
N HIS A 91 -0.52 -7.35 12.27
CA HIS A 91 -0.62 -7.69 10.86
C HIS A 91 -1.53 -6.71 10.13
N THR A 92 -1.27 -6.53 8.85
CA THR A 92 -2.13 -5.75 7.96
C THR A 92 -2.60 -6.67 6.83
N TRP A 93 -3.89 -6.59 6.52
CA TRP A 93 -4.44 -7.19 5.31
C TRP A 93 -5.26 -6.16 4.53
N ALA A 94 -5.32 -6.34 3.22
CA ALA A 94 -6.05 -5.46 2.31
C ALA A 94 -6.60 -6.21 1.12
N ASP A 95 -7.85 -5.92 0.78
CA ASP A 95 -8.49 -6.35 -0.47
C ASP A 95 -8.73 -5.13 -1.35
N ILE A 96 -8.23 -5.19 -2.59
CA ILE A 96 -8.22 -4.06 -3.52
C ILE A 96 -8.71 -4.53 -4.89
N SER A 97 -9.62 -3.76 -5.47
CA SER A 97 -10.00 -3.84 -6.88
C SER A 97 -9.70 -2.52 -7.59
N ILE A 98 -9.18 -2.60 -8.81
CA ILE A 98 -8.92 -1.45 -9.67
C ILE A 98 -9.56 -1.72 -11.02
N GLN A 99 -10.43 -0.82 -11.44
CA GLN A 99 -11.18 -0.96 -12.68
C GLN A 99 -11.21 0.33 -13.48
N GLY A 100 -11.20 0.23 -14.80
CA GLY A 100 -11.38 1.38 -15.68
C GLY A 100 -10.70 1.25 -17.03
N GLY A 101 -10.30 2.39 -17.58
CA GLY A 101 -9.69 2.51 -18.90
C GLY A 101 -8.17 2.38 -18.88
N ASP A 102 -7.48 3.40 -19.38
CA ASP A 102 -6.02 3.40 -19.52
C ASP A 102 -5.30 3.65 -18.20
N ILE A 103 -4.49 2.67 -17.77
CA ILE A 103 -3.61 2.76 -16.60
C ILE A 103 -2.60 3.90 -16.70
N GLY A 104 -2.18 4.26 -17.92
CA GLY A 104 -1.28 5.37 -18.15
C GLY A 104 -1.83 6.70 -17.64
N THR A 105 -3.16 6.89 -17.67
CA THR A 105 -3.79 8.12 -17.17
C THR A 105 -3.69 8.27 -15.65
N ALA A 106 -3.66 7.16 -14.89
CA ALA A 106 -3.41 7.21 -13.46
C ALA A 106 -1.94 7.54 -13.17
N LEU A 107 -1.01 6.95 -13.92
CA LEU A 107 0.43 7.24 -13.80
C LEU A 107 0.74 8.71 -14.10
N GLU A 108 0.15 9.28 -15.17
CA GLU A 108 0.25 10.72 -15.48
C GLU A 108 -0.24 11.60 -14.33
N ARG A 109 -1.37 11.25 -13.71
CA ARG A 109 -1.91 12.00 -12.56
C ARG A 109 -0.98 11.93 -11.36
N LEU A 110 -0.32 10.79 -11.15
CA LEU A 110 0.66 10.57 -10.10
C LEU A 110 2.06 11.13 -10.45
N ASP A 111 2.22 11.76 -11.62
CA ASP A 111 3.52 12.23 -12.12
C ASP A 111 4.57 11.10 -12.17
N GLN A 112 4.12 9.92 -12.57
CA GLN A 112 4.96 8.74 -12.76
C GLN A 112 5.27 8.55 -14.25
N PRO A 113 6.45 8.02 -14.59
CA PRO A 113 6.75 7.61 -15.96
C PRO A 113 5.69 6.64 -16.50
N VAL A 114 5.13 6.93 -17.67
CA VAL A 114 4.14 6.05 -18.31
C VAL A 114 4.86 4.89 -19.00
N ALA A 115 5.02 3.78 -18.28
CA ALA A 115 5.66 2.57 -18.81
C ALA A 115 4.71 1.67 -19.61
N MET A 116 3.39 1.84 -19.44
CA MET A 116 2.36 1.01 -20.07
C MET A 116 1.10 1.82 -20.38
N ARG A 117 0.41 1.40 -21.44
CA ARG A 117 -0.92 1.87 -21.80
C ARG A 117 -1.87 0.69 -21.89
N SER A 118 -3.12 0.89 -21.48
CA SER A 118 -4.18 -0.12 -21.59
C SER A 118 -5.44 0.45 -22.25
N ARG A 119 -6.26 -0.41 -22.85
CA ARG A 119 -7.62 -0.03 -23.29
C ARG A 119 -8.65 -0.21 -22.18
N SER A 120 -8.38 -1.17 -21.29
CA SER A 120 -9.16 -1.50 -20.12
C SER A 120 -8.22 -2.05 -19.06
N THR A 121 -8.57 -1.85 -17.80
CA THR A 121 -7.87 -2.38 -16.63
C THR A 121 -8.91 -2.98 -15.70
N ASP A 122 -8.65 -4.22 -15.27
CA ASP A 122 -9.41 -4.94 -14.25
C ASP A 122 -8.39 -5.75 -13.44
N VAL A 123 -8.20 -5.36 -12.19
CA VAL A 123 -7.22 -5.95 -11.28
C VAL A 123 -7.92 -6.19 -9.95
N VAL A 124 -7.69 -7.37 -9.39
CA VAL A 124 -8.09 -7.71 -8.02
C VAL A 124 -6.86 -8.27 -7.31
N ALA A 125 -6.61 -7.79 -6.10
CA ALA A 125 -5.50 -8.23 -5.28
C ALA A 125 -5.95 -8.35 -3.82
N SER A 126 -5.49 -9.42 -3.18
CA SER A 126 -5.54 -9.63 -1.74
C SER A 126 -4.11 -9.65 -1.23
N LEU A 127 -3.84 -8.83 -0.22
CA LEU A 127 -2.51 -8.62 0.34
C LEU A 127 -2.58 -8.87 1.84
N ASP A 128 -1.56 -9.55 2.37
CA ASP A 128 -1.41 -9.84 3.80
C ASP A 128 0.08 -9.74 4.16
N TRP A 129 0.41 -8.97 5.19
CA TRP A 129 1.78 -8.80 5.66
C TRP A 129 1.85 -8.48 7.16
N PRO A 130 2.96 -8.82 7.84
CA PRO A 130 3.14 -8.49 9.25
C PRO A 130 3.47 -7.00 9.45
N GLY A 131 3.00 -6.47 10.57
CA GLY A 131 3.22 -5.08 10.97
C GLY A 131 2.21 -4.11 10.38
N HIS A 132 2.62 -2.84 10.34
CA HIS A 132 1.78 -1.72 9.91
C HIS A 132 1.60 -1.65 8.39
N PRO A 133 0.67 -0.81 7.88
CA PRO A 133 0.39 -0.71 6.45
C PRO A 133 1.57 -0.33 5.54
N GLY A 134 2.59 0.35 6.07
CA GLY A 134 3.79 0.71 5.31
C GLY A 134 4.84 -0.40 5.14
N ASN A 135 4.66 -1.56 5.78
CA ASN A 135 5.71 -2.59 5.94
C ASN A 135 5.72 -3.66 4.82
N TRP A 136 5.18 -3.35 3.64
CA TRP A 136 4.95 -4.31 2.55
C TRP A 136 6.22 -4.72 1.76
N ARG A 137 7.42 -4.58 2.34
CA ARG A 137 8.72 -4.84 1.67
C ARG A 137 9.15 -6.31 1.67
#